data_AF-A0A1M3H448-F1
#
_entry.id   AF-A0A1M3H448-F1
#
_cell.length_a   1.000
_cell.length_b   1.000
_cell.length_c   1.000
_cell.angle_alpha   90.00
_cell.angle_beta   90.00
_cell.angle_gamma   90.00
#
_symmetry.space_group_name_H-M   'P 1'
#
loop_
_entity.id
_entity.type
_entity.pdbx_description
1 polymer ?
#
loop_
_entity_poly.entity_id
_entity_poly.type
_entity_poly.pdbx_seq_one_letter_code
_entity_poly.pdbx_strand_id
1 'polypeptide(L)' 'MTFTIGLMVYVMIWVVVLFLVLPWGVRIPDKVEPGHATSAPEHPYIGLKLLVTSVLSALLWVVAYLVLRK' A
#
# COMPACT_ATOMS: atom_id res chain seq x y z
N MET A 1 -0.69 -23.09 -9.87
CA MET A 1 -1.58 -21.96 -9.54
C MET A 1 -2.35 -21.52 -10.78
N THR A 2 -3.67 -21.57 -10.77
CA THR A 2 -4.53 -21.02 -11.84
C THR A 2 -4.41 -19.50 -11.88
N PHE A 3 -4.62 -18.88 -13.04
CA PHE A 3 -4.56 -17.41 -13.21
C PHE A 3 -5.42 -16.67 -12.17
N THR A 4 -6.67 -17.10 -11.97
CA THR A 4 -7.61 -16.51 -11.01
C THR A 4 -7.06 -16.53 -9.57
N ILE A 5 -6.47 -17.65 -9.15
CA ILE A 5 -5.88 -17.79 -7.81
C ILE A 5 -4.66 -16.88 -7.68
N GLY A 6 -3.81 -16.83 -8.71
CA GLY A 6 -2.65 -15.95 -8.72
C GLY A 6 -3.05 -14.48 -8.56
N LEU A 7 -4.08 -14.03 -9.28
CA LEU A 7 -4.60 -12.67 -9.17
C LEU A 7 -5.20 -12.38 -7.79
N MET A 8 -5.98 -13.29 -7.21
CA MET A 8 -6.54 -13.13 -5.87
C MET A 8 -5.43 -12.96 -4.82
N VAL A 9 -4.39 -13.79 -4.87
CA VAL A 9 -3.24 -13.69 -3.96
C VAL A 9 -2.53 -12.35 -4.13
N TYR A 10 -2.34 -11.87 -5.36
CA TYR A 10 -1.77 -10.55 -5.61
C TYR A 10 -2.59 -9.44 -4.95
N VAL A 11 -3.92 -9.45 -5.13
CA VAL A 11 -4.81 -8.42 -4.54
C VAL A 11 -4.76 -8.47 -3.01
N MET A 12 -4.74 -9.66 -2.41
CA MET A 12 -4.63 -9.81 -0.96
C MET A 12 -3.31 -9.25 -0.42
N ILE A 13 -2.18 -9.58 -1.07
CA ILE A 13 -0.87 -9.01 -0.73
C ILE A 13 -0.93 -7.49 -0.87
N TRP A 14 -1.51 -6.99 -1.96
CA TRP A 14 -1.59 -5.56 -2.26
C TRP A 14 -2.35 -4.78 -1.19
N VAL A 15 -3.48 -5.30 -0.71
CA VAL A 15 -4.24 -4.66 0.38
C VAL A 15 -3.42 -4.59 1.66
N VAL A 16 -2.74 -5.68 2.04
CA VAL A 16 -1.90 -5.68 3.26
C VAL A 16 -0.75 -4.70 3.13
N VAL A 17 -0.05 -4.71 2.00
CA VAL A 17 1.06 -3.78 1.72
C VAL A 17 0.59 -2.33 1.71
N LEU A 18 -0.60 -2.04 1.19
CA LEU A 18 -1.17 -0.69 1.23
C LEU A 18 -1.23 -0.17 2.66
N PHE A 19 -1.78 -0.96 3.59
CA PHE A 19 -1.87 -0.58 4.99
C PHE A 19 -0.50 -0.44 5.67
N LEU A 20 0.50 -1.21 5.24
CA LEU A 20 1.89 -1.08 5.72
C LEU A 20 2.55 0.21 5.22
N VAL A 21 2.24 0.66 3.99
CA VAL A 21 2.85 1.85 3.37
C VAL A 21 2.13 3.15 3.76
N LEU A 22 0.82 3.11 4.05
CA LEU A 22 0.04 4.28 4.45
C LEU A 22 0.64 5.15 5.57
N PRO A 23 1.16 4.61 6.69
CA PRO A 23 1.73 5.41 7.77
C PRO A 23 3.09 6.04 7.42
N TRP A 24 3.70 5.69 6.28
CA TRP A 24 5.00 6.24 5.91
C TRP A 24 4.89 7.73 5.57
N GLY A 25 5.73 8.53 6.25
CA GLY A 25 5.95 9.93 5.89
C GLY A 25 4.80 10.86 6.27
N VAL A 26 3.92 10.42 7.17
CA VAL A 26 2.84 11.25 7.71
C VAL A 26 3.44 12.32 8.61
N ARG A 27 3.16 13.58 8.30
CA ARG A 27 3.46 14.75 9.13
C ARG A 27 2.17 15.51 9.39
N ILE A 28 1.92 15.80 10.67
CA ILE A 28 0.75 16.56 11.10
C ILE A 28 1.17 18.04 11.13
N PRO A 29 0.38 18.94 10.52
CA PRO A 29 0.70 20.37 10.55
C PRO A 29 0.57 20.94 11.97
N ASP A 30 1.51 21.82 12.36
CA ASP A 30 1.52 22.47 13.69
C ASP A 30 0.28 23.37 13.91
N LYS A 31 -0.29 23.89 12.83
CA LYS A 31 -1.47 24.74 12.85
C LYS A 31 -2.57 24.12 11.99
N VAL A 32 -3.60 23.61 12.65
CA VAL A 32 -4.76 23.01 11.99
C VAL A 32 -5.69 24.13 11.49
N GLU A 33 -5.96 24.17 10.19
CA GLU A 33 -6.91 25.12 9.62
C GLU A 33 -8.36 24.73 9.97
N PRO A 34 -9.27 25.72 10.16
CA PRO A 34 -10.67 25.44 10.44
C PRO A 34 -11.30 24.56 9.36
N GLY A 35 -11.94 23.46 9.76
CA GLY A 35 -12.55 22.49 8.84
C GLY A 35 -11.66 21.29 8.48
N HIS A 36 -10.37 21.32 8.84
CA HIS A 36 -9.50 20.15 8.74
C HIS A 36 -9.56 19.26 9.98
N ALA A 37 -9.45 17.94 9.78
CA ALA A 37 -9.26 17.01 10.88
C ALA A 37 -7.87 17.21 11.49
N THR A 38 -7.78 17.20 12.83
CA THR A 38 -6.52 17.42 13.57
C THR A 38 -5.43 16.39 13.27
N SER A 39 -5.80 15.22 12.74
CA SER A 39 -4.89 14.14 12.35
C SER A 39 -4.60 14.08 10.84
N ALA A 40 -5.14 15.00 10.05
CA ALA A 40 -4.93 15.01 8.61
C ALA A 40 -3.45 15.30 8.29
N PRO A 41 -2.80 14.50 7.43
CA PRO A 41 -1.45 14.80 6.96
C PRO A 41 -1.42 16.09 6.16
N GLU A 42 -0.38 16.90 6.33
CA GLU A 42 -0.16 18.13 5.56
C GLU A 42 -0.05 17.86 4.04
N HIS A 43 0.65 16.78 3.69
CA HIS A 43 0.79 16.31 2.32
C HIS A 43 0.47 14.81 2.23
N PRO A 44 -0.72 14.42 1.73
CA PRO A 44 -1.15 13.02 1.72
C PRO A 44 -0.34 12.10 0.81
N TYR A 45 0.28 12.64 -0.25
CA TYR A 45 1.06 11.93 -1.28
C TYR A 45 0.44 10.58 -1.72
N ILE A 46 -0.90 10.52 -1.88
CA ILE A 46 -1.61 9.26 -2.05
C ILE A 46 -1.19 8.49 -3.32
N GLY A 47 -0.89 9.21 -4.40
CA GLY A 47 -0.41 8.62 -5.65
C GLY A 47 0.96 7.93 -5.51
N LEU A 48 1.88 8.54 -4.76
CA LEU A 48 3.19 7.94 -4.48
C LEU A 48 3.04 6.67 -3.64
N LYS A 49 2.16 6.71 -2.62
CA LYS A 49 1.88 5.54 -1.78
C LYS A 49 1.28 4.39 -2.58
N LEU A 50 0.36 4.68 -3.52
CA LEU A 50 -0.21 3.67 -4.41
C LEU A 50 0.85 3.05 -5.34
N LEU A 51 1.76 3.86 -5.88
CA LEU A 51 2.86 3.38 -6.73
C LEU A 51 3.82 2.48 -5.96
N VAL A 52 4.30 2.94 -4.79
CA VAL A 52 5.17 2.17 -3.90
C VAL A 52 4.50 0.85 -3.48
N THR A 53 3.22 0.91 -3.09
CA THR A 53 2.44 -0.27 -2.74
C THR A 53 2.40 -1.27 -3.89
N SER A 54 2.13 -0.81 -5.10
CA SER A 54 2.01 -1.69 -6.29
C SER A 54 3.35 -2.37 -6.62
N VAL A 55 4.46 -1.64 -6.57
CA VAL A 55 5.80 -2.19 -6.81
C VAL A 55 6.17 -3.22 -5.73
N LEU A 56 6.01 -2.88 -4.45
CA LEU A 56 6.32 -3.80 -3.34
C LEU A 56 5.45 -5.07 -3.39
N SER A 57 4.17 -4.91 -3.69
CA SER A 57 3.23 -6.03 -3.79
C SER A 57 3.57 -6.94 -4.97
N ALA A 58 3.96 -6.38 -6.12
CA ALA A 58 4.40 -7.16 -7.27
C ALA A 58 5.65 -8.00 -6.93
N LEU A 59 6.63 -7.43 -6.22
CA LEU A 59 7.82 -8.16 -5.78
C LEU A 59 7.47 -9.30 -4.83
N LEU A 60 6.66 -9.04 -3.81
CA LEU A 60 6.21 -10.07 -2.85
C LEU A 60 5.40 -11.17 -3.53
N TRP A 61 4.53 -10.81 -4.46
CA TRP A 61 3.74 -11.77 -5.22
C TRP A 61 4.60 -12.65 -6.14
N VAL A 62 5.63 -12.09 -6.78
CA VAL A 62 6.59 -12.89 -7.56
C VAL A 62 7.28 -13.93 -6.67
N VAL A 63 7.74 -13.53 -5.48
CA VAL A 63 8.35 -14.45 -4.51
C VAL A 63 7.35 -15.53 -4.10
N ALA A 64 6.13 -15.15 -3.72
CA ALA A 64 5.08 -16.09 -3.32
C ALA A 64 4.77 -17.07 -4.47
N TYR A 65 4.63 -16.59 -5.70
CA TYR A 65 4.37 -17.42 -6.87
C TYR A 65 5.49 -18.44 -7.11
N LEU A 66 6.75 -18.03 -6.99
CA LEU A 66 7.90 -18.93 -7.14
C LEU A 66 7.95 -20.02 -6.07
N VAL A 67 7.60 -19.67 -4.82
CA VAL A 67 7.57 -20.63 -3.70
C VAL A 67 6.39 -21.60 -3.84
N LEU A 68 5.21 -21.12 -4.19
CA LEU A 68 3.96 -21.89 -4.30
C LEU A 68 3.87 -22.75 -5.57
N ARG A 69 4.69 -22.48 -6.59
CA ARG A 69 4.73 -23.24 -7.85
C ARG A 69 5.64 -24.47 -7.77
N LYS A 70 6.54 -24.54 -6.79
CA LYS A 70 7.24 -25.79 -6.45
C LYS A 70 6.26 -26.81 -5.91
#